data_AF-A0A2M8BNU3-F1
#
_entry.id   AF-A0A2M8BNU3-F1
#
_cell.length_a   1.000
_cell.length_b   1.000
_cell.length_c   1.000
_cell.angle_alpha   90.00
_cell.angle_beta   90.00
_cell.angle_gamma   90.00
#
_symmetry.space_group_name_H-M   'P 1'
#
loop_
_entity.id
_entity.type
_entity.pdbx_description
1 polymer ?
#
loop_
_entity_poly.entity_id
_entity_poly.type
_entity_poly.pdbx_seq_one_letter_code
_entity_poly.pdbx_strand_id
1 'polypeptide(L)'
;MTMQALTYQVTFNTPAFLGNAEQQAQWRTPPFKALLRQWWRVVKAPDVDYDHHQLRQLESTLFGSAADCPDAGRSGRSQVQLRLSSWDMGRMAELPRMATQQHDEVKRNGQVVPVGTAVYLGFGPVTTTAMRPAIAPDTPAVTFKLRCPTSETSTLRKAMQL
;
A
#
# COMPACT_ATOMS: atom_id res chain seq x y z
N MET A 1 -25.36 11.80 9.75
CA MET A 1 -24.40 10.68 9.75
C MET A 1 -23.36 10.93 10.83
N THR A 2 -23.27 10.06 11.83
CA THR A 2 -22.25 10.14 12.88
C THR A 2 -20.93 9.63 12.32
N MET A 3 -19.85 10.38 12.56
CA MET A 3 -18.50 10.08 12.07
C MET A 3 -17.62 9.70 13.25
N GLN A 4 -16.79 8.69 13.07
CA GLN A 4 -15.80 8.25 14.05
C GLN A 4 -14.38 8.43 13.51
N ALA A 5 -13.44 8.77 14.39
CA ALA A 5 -12.03 8.84 14.09
C ALA A 5 -11.29 7.67 14.76
N LEU A 6 -10.47 6.97 13.98
CA LEU A 6 -9.57 5.91 14.41
C LEU A 6 -8.14 6.42 14.23
N THR A 7 -7.29 6.17 15.23
CA THR A 7 -5.87 6.61 15.22
C THR A 7 -4.98 5.39 15.41
N TYR A 8 -3.96 5.27 14.56
CA TYR A 8 -3.02 4.18 14.54
C TYR A 8 -1.58 4.72 14.49
N GLN A 9 -0.65 3.93 15.02
CA GLN A 9 0.79 4.12 14.80
C GLN A 9 1.24 3.10 13.77
N VAL A 10 1.91 3.57 12.72
CA VAL A 10 2.33 2.74 11.59
C VAL A 10 3.84 2.76 11.47
N THR A 11 4.43 1.57 11.40
CA THR A 11 5.83 1.33 11.08
C THR A 11 5.90 0.32 9.93
N PHE A 12 7.04 0.27 9.24
CA PHE A 12 7.32 -0.80 8.30
C PHE A 12 8.27 -1.80 8.95
N ASN A 13 8.02 -3.10 8.80
CA ASN A 13 8.92 -4.13 9.32
C ASN A 13 10.04 -4.47 8.32
N THR A 14 9.87 -4.06 7.06
CA THR A 14 10.81 -4.27 5.96
C THR A 14 10.96 -2.98 5.15
N PRO A 15 12.03 -2.82 4.33
CA PRO A 15 12.19 -1.65 3.47
C PRO A 15 10.97 -1.46 2.57
N ALA A 16 10.37 -0.27 2.61
CA ALA A 16 9.12 0.03 1.91
C ALA A 16 9.32 1.00 0.73
N PHE A 17 8.76 0.64 -0.43
CA PHE A 17 8.88 1.37 -1.69
C PHE A 17 7.55 2.03 -2.07
N LEU A 18 7.11 3.02 -1.29
CA LEU A 18 5.88 3.77 -1.55
C LEU A 18 6.11 4.84 -2.64
N GLY A 19 5.95 4.49 -3.91
CA GLY A 19 6.19 5.42 -5.02
C GLY A 19 5.32 6.69 -5.00
N ASN A 20 5.96 7.85 -5.07
CA ASN A 20 5.33 9.11 -5.45
C ASN A 20 5.23 9.26 -6.99
N ALA A 21 4.82 10.43 -7.48
CA ALA A 21 4.68 10.68 -8.92
C ALA A 21 6.01 10.53 -9.68
N GLU A 22 7.13 10.82 -9.01
CA GLU A 22 8.50 10.68 -9.49
C GLU A 22 9.08 9.27 -9.25
N GLN A 23 8.25 8.30 -8.85
CA GLN A 23 8.62 6.92 -8.52
C GLN A 23 9.68 6.78 -7.40
N GLN A 24 9.73 7.75 -6.49
CA GLN A 24 10.57 7.73 -5.29
C GLN A 24 9.76 7.30 -4.07
N ALA A 25 10.39 6.59 -3.11
CA ALA A 25 9.70 6.19 -1.90
C ALA A 25 9.35 7.41 -1.02
N GLN A 26 8.09 7.53 -0.63
CA GLN A 26 7.60 8.62 0.21
C GLN A 26 6.40 8.19 1.05
N TRP A 27 6.34 8.65 2.30
CA TRP A 27 5.13 8.54 3.10
C TRP A 27 3.98 9.30 2.45
N ARG A 28 2.98 8.57 1.94
CA ARG A 28 1.86 9.14 1.19
C ARG A 28 0.58 8.40 1.51
N THR A 29 -0.52 9.14 1.60
CA THR A 29 -1.85 8.60 1.91
C THR A 29 -2.46 7.71 0.81
N PRO A 30 -2.30 7.98 -0.50
CA PRO A 30 -2.96 7.20 -1.55
C PRO A 30 -2.67 5.69 -1.53
N PRO A 31 -1.42 5.22 -1.33
CA PRO A 31 -1.13 3.79 -1.16
C PRO A 31 -1.92 3.14 -0.01
N PHE A 32 -1.99 3.79 1.15
CA PHE A 32 -2.80 3.32 2.29
C PHE A 32 -4.29 3.24 1.94
N LYS A 33 -4.81 4.24 1.23
CA LYS A 33 -6.22 4.22 0.78
C LYS A 33 -6.48 3.05 -0.15
N ALA A 34 -5.56 2.76 -1.08
CA ALA A 34 -5.70 1.65 -2.03
C ALA A 34 -5.71 0.29 -1.32
N LEU A 35 -4.78 0.04 -0.40
CA LEU A 35 -4.73 -1.20 0.38
C LEU A 35 -5.95 -1.35 1.29
N LEU A 36 -6.37 -0.28 1.96
CA LEU A 36 -7.58 -0.31 2.78
C LEU A 36 -8.82 -0.66 1.96
N ARG A 37 -8.95 -0.14 0.73
CA ARG A 37 -10.04 -0.51 -0.20
C ARG A 37 -9.97 -1.99 -0.56
N GLN A 38 -8.78 -2.49 -0.86
CA GLN A 38 -8.58 -3.90 -1.20
C GLN A 38 -8.98 -4.83 -0.04
N TRP A 39 -8.51 -4.56 1.18
CA TRP A 39 -8.87 -5.39 2.33
C TRP A 39 -10.31 -5.21 2.77
N TRP A 40 -10.88 -4.01 2.61
CA TRP A 40 -12.31 -3.79 2.83
C TRP A 40 -13.15 -4.67 1.90
N ARG A 41 -12.76 -4.82 0.62
CA ARG A 41 -13.45 -5.74 -0.30
C ARG A 41 -13.42 -7.19 0.20
N VAL A 42 -12.27 -7.65 0.70
CA VAL A 42 -12.14 -9.01 1.25
C VAL A 42 -13.04 -9.20 2.47
N VAL A 43 -13.10 -8.22 3.37
CA VAL A 43 -13.94 -8.28 4.57
C VAL A 43 -15.43 -8.21 4.22
N LYS A 44 -15.82 -7.43 3.21
CA LYS A 44 -17.22 -7.17 2.85
C LYS A 44 -17.79 -8.20 1.87
N ALA A 45 -16.96 -8.92 1.13
CA ALA A 45 -17.41 -9.89 0.13
C ALA A 45 -18.41 -10.94 0.66
N PRO A 46 -18.23 -11.53 1.88
CA PRO A 46 -19.21 -12.48 2.41
C PRO A 46 -20.60 -11.88 2.66
N ASP A 47 -20.69 -10.58 2.99
CA ASP A 47 -21.96 -9.90 3.28
C ASP A 47 -22.84 -9.75 2.03
N VAL A 48 -22.25 -9.87 0.84
CA VAL A 48 -22.90 -9.73 -0.47
C VAL A 48 -22.82 -11.03 -1.29
N ASP A 49 -22.57 -12.16 -0.63
CA ASP A 49 -22.41 -13.47 -1.28
C ASP A 49 -21.41 -13.45 -2.45
N TYR A 50 -20.32 -12.70 -2.27
CA TYR A 50 -19.26 -12.52 -3.27
C TYR A 50 -19.73 -11.89 -4.61
N ASP A 51 -20.90 -11.26 -4.64
CA ASP A 51 -21.37 -10.51 -5.80
C ASP A 51 -20.53 -9.23 -6.00
N HIS A 52 -19.72 -9.24 -7.06
CA HIS A 52 -18.83 -8.14 -7.39
C HIS A 52 -19.56 -6.84 -7.79
N HIS A 53 -20.79 -6.91 -8.31
CA HIS A 53 -21.57 -5.72 -8.66
C HIS A 53 -22.03 -5.00 -7.40
N GLN A 54 -22.59 -5.75 -6.44
CA GLN A 54 -23.00 -5.23 -5.14
C GLN A 54 -21.79 -4.69 -4.37
N LEU A 55 -20.67 -5.42 -4.37
CA LEU A 55 -19.44 -4.99 -3.73
C LEU A 55 -18.91 -3.66 -4.32
N ARG A 56 -18.93 -3.51 -5.64
CA ARG A 56 -18.51 -2.29 -6.34
C ARG A 56 -19.42 -1.10 -6.00
N GLN A 57 -20.73 -1.31 -5.88
CA GLN A 57 -21.69 -0.27 -5.48
C GLN A 57 -21.45 0.21 -4.05
N LEU A 58 -21.25 -0.72 -3.11
CA LEU A 58 -20.92 -0.42 -1.72
C LEU A 58 -19.56 0.28 -1.61
N GLU A 59 -18.55 -0.18 -2.35
CA GLU A 59 -17.22 0.44 -2.39
C GLU A 59 -17.30 1.89 -2.89
N SER A 60 -18.04 2.11 -3.98
CA SER A 60 -18.24 3.44 -4.58
C SER A 60 -18.96 4.38 -3.62
N THR A 61 -19.93 3.87 -2.86
CA THR A 61 -20.68 4.64 -1.86
C THR A 61 -19.78 5.07 -0.69
N LEU A 62 -18.88 4.19 -0.24
CA LEU A 62 -18.02 4.43 0.92
C LEU A 62 -16.75 5.24 0.57
N PHE A 63 -16.02 4.81 -0.45
CA PHE A 63 -14.72 5.38 -0.84
C PHE A 63 -14.79 6.43 -1.96
N GLY A 64 -15.97 6.59 -2.56
CA GLY A 64 -16.24 7.50 -3.66
C GLY A 64 -15.97 6.88 -5.03
N SER A 65 -16.68 7.37 -6.05
CA SER A 65 -16.51 7.06 -7.47
C SER A 65 -16.22 8.33 -8.26
N ALA A 66 -15.49 8.18 -9.37
CA ALA A 66 -15.36 9.25 -10.36
C ALA A 66 -16.65 9.37 -11.18
N ALA A 67 -16.99 10.59 -11.61
CA ALA A 67 -18.23 10.88 -12.34
C ALA A 67 -18.32 10.16 -13.71
N ASP A 68 -17.18 9.77 -14.30
CA ASP A 68 -17.10 9.21 -15.65
C ASP A 68 -17.18 7.67 -15.69
N CYS A 69 -17.60 7.02 -14.60
CA CYS A 69 -17.86 5.59 -14.60
C CYS A 69 -19.32 5.31 -15.01
N PRO A 70 -19.59 4.72 -16.20
CA PRO A 70 -20.95 4.50 -16.71
C PRO A 70 -21.83 3.65 -15.77
N ASP A 71 -21.20 2.73 -15.04
CA ASP A 71 -21.88 1.79 -14.12
C ASP A 71 -21.86 2.25 -12.65
N ALA A 72 -21.18 3.36 -12.33
CA ALA A 72 -21.16 3.90 -10.99
C ALA A 72 -22.32 4.89 -10.86
N GLY A 73 -23.36 4.52 -10.12
CA GLY A 73 -24.37 5.49 -9.69
C GLY A 73 -23.74 6.74 -9.07
N ARG A 74 -24.50 7.85 -9.12
CA ARG A 74 -24.20 9.21 -8.60
C ARG A 74 -22.76 9.41 -8.09
N SER A 75 -21.97 10.17 -8.84
CA SER A 75 -20.67 10.72 -8.42
C SER A 75 -20.68 11.12 -6.94
N GLY A 76 -19.84 10.47 -6.15
CA GLY A 76 -19.88 10.54 -4.69
C GLY A 76 -18.51 10.85 -4.10
N ARG A 77 -18.45 11.87 -3.24
CA ARG A 77 -17.24 12.14 -2.43
C ARG A 77 -17.05 11.01 -1.41
N SER A 78 -15.82 10.53 -1.29
CA SER A 78 -15.39 9.57 -0.26
C SER A 78 -15.88 9.97 1.14
N GLN A 79 -16.65 9.08 1.78
CA GLN A 79 -17.04 9.23 3.20
C GLN A 79 -15.86 8.92 4.13
N VAL A 80 -14.87 8.20 3.62
CA VAL A 80 -13.63 7.86 4.32
C VAL A 80 -12.57 8.95 4.07
N GLN A 81 -11.96 9.47 5.14
CA GLN A 81 -10.87 10.46 5.09
C GLN A 81 -9.64 9.90 5.80
N LEU A 82 -8.47 10.04 5.18
CA LEU A 82 -7.21 9.49 5.67
C LEU A 82 -6.19 10.63 5.82
N ARG A 83 -5.40 10.60 6.89
CA ARG A 83 -4.30 11.56 7.12
C ARG A 83 -3.11 10.88 7.76
N LEU A 84 -1.92 11.14 7.23
CA LEU A 84 -0.63 10.79 7.85
C LEU A 84 -0.05 12.02 8.55
N SER A 85 0.71 11.81 9.63
CA SER A 85 1.40 12.89 10.35
C SER A 85 2.69 13.36 9.69
N SER A 86 3.32 12.53 8.85
CA SER A 86 4.54 12.87 8.10
C SER A 86 4.45 12.39 6.64
N TRP A 87 5.06 13.14 5.74
CA TRP A 87 5.22 12.85 4.30
C TRP A 87 6.69 12.73 3.88
N ASP A 88 7.55 12.28 4.81
CA ASP A 88 8.99 12.19 4.60
C ASP A 88 9.36 11.24 3.44
N MET A 89 10.46 11.57 2.78
CA MET A 89 11.05 10.74 1.71
C MET A 89 11.81 9.57 2.32
N GLY A 90 11.75 8.43 1.65
CA GLY A 90 12.62 7.29 1.90
C GLY A 90 14.05 7.62 1.49
N ARG A 91 15.00 7.44 2.41
CA ARG A 91 16.43 7.76 2.21
C ARG A 91 17.33 6.53 2.29
N MET A 92 16.78 5.36 2.56
CA MET A 92 17.54 4.12 2.63
C MET A 92 18.00 3.73 1.23
N ALA A 93 19.31 3.79 0.98
CA ALA A 93 19.90 3.51 -0.32
C ALA A 93 20.46 2.09 -0.46
N GLU A 94 20.58 1.35 0.64
CA GLU A 94 21.15 0.01 0.67
C GLU A 94 20.28 -0.94 1.50
N LEU A 95 20.14 -2.18 1.05
CA LEU A 95 19.47 -3.25 1.81
C LEU A 95 20.43 -3.88 2.82
N PRO A 96 19.90 -4.51 3.89
CA PRO A 96 20.68 -5.44 4.68
C PRO A 96 21.36 -6.47 3.77
N ARG A 97 22.63 -6.80 4.05
CA ARG A 97 23.36 -7.79 3.26
C ARG A 97 22.65 -9.13 3.31
N MET A 98 22.23 -9.62 2.16
CA MET A 98 21.66 -10.96 1.99
C MET A 98 22.63 -11.88 1.25
N ALA A 99 22.39 -13.18 1.33
CA ALA A 99 23.18 -14.18 0.61
C ALA A 99 23.15 -13.92 -0.90
N THR A 100 24.22 -14.31 -1.58
CA THR A 100 24.33 -14.27 -3.03
C THR A 100 24.31 -15.69 -3.59
N GLN A 101 23.73 -15.85 -4.77
CA GLN A 101 23.67 -17.12 -5.49
C GLN A 101 24.28 -16.96 -6.88
N GLN A 102 25.05 -17.95 -7.32
CA GLN A 102 25.58 -18.00 -8.68
C GLN A 102 24.59 -18.73 -9.60
N HIS A 103 24.46 -18.19 -10.81
CA HIS A 103 23.56 -18.64 -11.85
C HIS A 103 24.32 -18.66 -13.16
N ASP A 104 24.43 -19.83 -13.81
CA ASP A 104 25.24 -20.00 -15.03
C ASP A 104 24.76 -19.11 -16.19
N GLU A 105 23.46 -18.79 -16.20
CA GLU A 105 22.81 -17.90 -17.15
C GLU A 105 23.12 -16.42 -16.94
N VAL A 106 23.54 -16.01 -15.73
CA VAL A 106 23.81 -14.61 -15.40
C VAL A 106 25.29 -14.30 -15.59
N LYS A 107 25.64 -13.86 -16.80
CA LYS A 107 27.01 -13.50 -17.16
C LYS A 107 27.16 -12.00 -17.39
N ARG A 108 28.22 -11.41 -16.84
CA ARG A 108 28.66 -10.04 -17.16
C ARG A 108 30.05 -10.14 -17.76
N ASN A 109 30.21 -9.63 -18.99
CA ASN A 109 31.45 -9.74 -19.76
C ASN A 109 31.94 -11.20 -19.91
N GLY A 110 31.01 -12.15 -20.06
CA GLY A 110 31.32 -13.57 -20.24
C GLY A 110 31.63 -14.35 -18.95
N GLN A 111 31.73 -13.69 -17.79
CA GLN A 111 31.94 -14.33 -16.49
C GLN A 111 30.63 -14.42 -15.71
N VAL A 112 30.40 -15.56 -15.05
CA VAL A 112 29.26 -15.75 -14.14
C VAL A 112 29.39 -14.80 -12.96
N VAL A 113 28.34 -14.03 -12.67
CA VAL A 113 28.32 -13.06 -11.58
C VAL A 113 27.36 -13.53 -10.49
N PRO A 114 27.75 -13.47 -9.20
CA PRO A 114 26.84 -13.77 -8.11
C PRO A 114 25.73 -12.71 -8.03
N VAL A 115 24.47 -13.16 -7.96
CA VAL A 115 23.29 -12.31 -7.81
C VAL A 115 22.84 -12.31 -6.35
N GLY A 116 22.62 -11.13 -5.78
CA GLY A 116 22.04 -11.01 -4.44
C GLY A 116 20.62 -11.53 -4.40
N THR A 117 20.29 -12.39 -3.42
CA THR A 117 18.94 -12.93 -3.23
C THR A 117 17.87 -11.85 -3.06
N ALA A 118 18.26 -10.68 -2.55
CA ALA A 118 17.41 -9.51 -2.43
C ALA A 118 16.84 -9.01 -3.78
N VAL A 119 17.54 -9.23 -4.89
CA VAL A 119 17.07 -8.85 -6.24
C VAL A 119 15.84 -9.65 -6.64
N TYR A 120 15.74 -10.91 -6.22
CA TYR A 120 14.59 -11.75 -6.50
C TYR A 120 13.37 -11.34 -5.67
N LEU A 121 13.58 -11.00 -4.40
CA LEU A 121 12.50 -10.59 -3.50
C LEU A 121 11.98 -9.17 -3.79
N GLY A 122 12.88 -8.27 -4.20
CA GLY A 122 12.60 -6.87 -4.46
C GLY A 122 12.66 -6.50 -5.94
N PHE A 123 12.37 -7.43 -6.85
CA PHE A 123 12.49 -7.20 -8.30
C PHE A 123 11.71 -5.96 -8.74
N GLY A 124 12.38 -5.02 -9.41
CA GLY A 124 11.84 -3.73 -9.84
C GLY A 124 12.50 -2.56 -9.12
N PRO A 125 12.23 -2.33 -7.82
CA PRO A 125 12.95 -1.34 -7.03
C PRO A 125 14.39 -1.75 -6.68
N VAL A 126 14.69 -3.05 -6.64
CA VAL A 126 16.02 -3.63 -6.41
C VAL A 126 16.50 -4.27 -7.71
N THR A 127 17.70 -3.93 -8.15
CA THR A 127 18.36 -4.52 -9.32
C THR A 127 19.73 -5.07 -8.93
N THR A 128 20.40 -5.75 -9.86
CA THR A 128 21.76 -6.26 -9.66
C THR A 128 22.82 -5.16 -9.50
N THR A 129 22.49 -3.91 -9.84
CA THR A 129 23.43 -2.78 -9.85
C THR A 129 23.04 -1.66 -8.89
N ALA A 130 21.76 -1.50 -8.58
CA ALA A 130 21.28 -0.39 -7.78
C ALA A 130 19.99 -0.74 -7.03
N MET A 131 19.67 0.09 -6.04
CA MET A 131 18.38 0.10 -5.38
C MET A 131 17.79 1.51 -5.45
N ARG A 132 16.48 1.61 -5.68
CA ARG A 132 15.75 2.86 -5.48
C ARG A 132 15.69 3.19 -3.98
N PRO A 133 15.74 4.46 -3.56
CA PRO A 133 15.62 4.81 -2.16
C PRO A 133 14.32 4.26 -1.56
N ALA A 134 14.41 3.68 -0.36
CA ALA A 134 13.31 3.09 0.38
C ALA A 134 13.04 3.83 1.70
N ILE A 135 11.85 3.66 2.26
CA ILE A 135 11.56 4.01 3.65
C ILE A 135 12.14 2.88 4.52
N ALA A 136 12.99 3.25 5.49
CA ALA A 136 13.65 2.29 6.35
C ALA A 136 12.68 1.73 7.41
N PRO A 137 12.80 0.45 7.79
CA PRO A 137 11.91 -0.19 8.76
C PRO A 137 12.06 0.33 10.20
N ASP A 138 13.21 0.90 10.53
CA ASP A 138 13.55 1.49 11.84
C ASP A 138 13.17 2.98 11.95
N THR A 139 12.37 3.50 11.01
CA THR A 139 11.87 4.87 11.09
C THR A 139 10.84 5.03 12.22
N PRO A 140 10.80 6.19 12.90
CA PRO A 140 9.79 6.46 13.91
C PRO A 140 8.38 6.26 13.37
N ALA A 141 7.50 5.71 14.21
CA ALA A 141 6.12 5.45 13.81
C ALA A 141 5.42 6.72 13.33
N VAL A 142 4.71 6.60 12.21
CA VAL A 142 3.87 7.67 11.67
C VAL A 142 2.45 7.48 12.17
N THR A 143 1.84 8.58 12.63
CA THR A 143 0.44 8.55 13.05
C THR A 143 -0.47 8.56 11.82
N PHE A 144 -1.30 7.53 11.70
CA PHE A 144 -2.33 7.38 10.69
C PHE A 144 -3.71 7.62 11.29
N LYS A 145 -4.44 8.60 10.76
CA LYS A 145 -5.81 8.94 11.19
C LYS A 145 -6.80 8.58 10.09
N LEU A 146 -7.83 7.83 10.47
CA LEU A 146 -8.91 7.39 9.60
C LEU A 146 -10.24 7.91 10.16
N ARG A 147 -10.94 8.75 9.39
CA ARG A 147 -12.30 9.20 9.72
C ARG A 147 -13.29 8.50 8.82
N CYS A 148 -14.31 7.87 9.39
CA CYS A 148 -15.29 7.06 8.68
C CYS A 148 -16.68 7.11 9.34
N PRO A 149 -17.75 6.69 8.66
CA PRO A 149 -19.07 6.53 9.26
C PRO A 149 -19.05 5.52 10.41
N THR A 150 -19.80 5.78 11.48
CA THR A 150 -19.87 4.88 12.65
C THR A 150 -20.35 3.47 12.27
N SER A 151 -21.25 3.34 11.29
CA SER A 151 -21.75 2.04 10.81
C SER A 151 -20.67 1.16 10.18
N GLU A 152 -19.61 1.76 9.60
CA GLU A 152 -18.53 1.05 8.90
C GLU A 152 -17.27 0.88 9.77
N THR A 153 -17.31 1.34 11.02
CA THR A 153 -16.13 1.36 11.89
C THR A 153 -15.61 -0.04 12.21
N SER A 154 -16.50 -1.00 12.46
CA SER A 154 -16.13 -2.40 12.74
C SER A 154 -15.48 -3.05 11.52
N THR A 155 -16.09 -2.89 10.35
CA THR A 155 -15.59 -3.40 9.06
C THR A 155 -14.21 -2.83 8.74
N LEU A 156 -14.05 -1.50 8.84
CA LEU A 156 -12.78 -0.83 8.54
C LEU A 156 -11.69 -1.17 9.56
N ARG A 157 -12.05 -1.37 10.83
CA ARG A 157 -11.09 -1.85 11.84
C ARG A 157 -10.61 -3.26 11.51
N LYS A 158 -11.50 -4.17 11.13
CA LYS A 158 -11.15 -5.52 10.71
C LYS A 158 -10.25 -5.49 9.47
N ALA A 159 -10.56 -4.65 8.49
CA ALA A 159 -9.74 -4.48 7.28
C ALA A 159 -8.32 -3.94 7.56
N MET A 160 -8.12 -3.18 8.64
CA MET A 160 -6.80 -2.68 9.05
C MET A 160 -5.95 -3.73 9.79
N GLN A 161 -6.54 -4.85 10.21
CA GLN A 161 -5.88 -5.91 10.98
C GLN A 161 -5.44 -7.10 10.12
N LEU A 162 -5.80 -7.10 8.83
CA LEU A 162 -5.42 -8.09 7.82
C LEU A 162 -4.20 -7.60 7.04
#